data_AF-A0A564ZFE3-F1
#
_entry.id   AF-A0A564ZFE3-F1
#
_cell.length_a   1.000
_cell.length_b   1.000
_cell.length_c   1.000
_cell.angle_alpha   90.00
_cell.angle_beta   90.00
_cell.angle_gamma   90.00
#
_symmetry.space_group_name_H-M   'P 1'
#
loop_
_entity.id
_entity.type
_entity.pdbx_description
1 polymer ?
#
loop_
_entity_poly.entity_id
_entity_poly.type
_entity_poly.pdbx_seq_one_letter_code
_entity_poly.pdbx_strand_id
1 'polypeptide(L)'
;MKGIEEGAAKGAMPPGAREGATSWKRTGCGGPCPPIWRHRYFHKLYALDVELPDVKKPTKAALEGAMGGHGVGHAEIIGIYEKARK
;
A
#
# COMPACT_ATOMS: atom_id res chain seq x y z
N MET A 1 2.57 20.02 -4.79
CA MET A 1 2.59 18.79 -3.97
C MET A 1 3.82 18.00 -4.37
N LYS A 2 4.73 17.73 -3.43
CA LYS A 2 5.94 16.93 -3.70
C LYS A 2 5.51 15.46 -3.64
N GLY A 3 5.73 14.70 -4.72
CA GLY A 3 5.42 13.28 -4.77
C GLY A 3 6.28 12.48 -3.77
N ILE A 4 5.87 11.25 -3.49
CA ILE A 4 6.68 10.31 -2.72
C ILE A 4 7.87 9.91 -3.60
N GLU A 5 9.10 10.03 -3.08
CA GLU A 5 10.29 9.64 -3.83
C GLU A 5 10.33 8.12 -4.07
N GLU A 6 10.95 7.71 -5.18
CA GLU A 6 11.12 6.29 -5.49
C GLU A 6 11.88 5.59 -4.35
N GLY A 7 11.35 4.46 -3.88
CA GLY A 7 11.97 3.72 -2.77
C GLY A 7 11.85 4.41 -1.41
N ALA A 8 10.99 5.43 -1.25
CA ALA A 8 10.72 6.03 0.05
C ALA A 8 10.14 5.00 1.02
N ALA A 9 11.01 4.45 1.85
CA ALA A 9 10.71 3.66 3.03
C ALA A 9 11.53 4.25 4.18
N LYS A 10 10.98 4.26 5.41
CA LYS A 10 11.65 4.76 6.63
C LYS A 10 12.43 6.08 6.45
N GLY A 11 11.77 7.20 6.71
CA GLY A 11 12.41 8.53 6.86
C GLY A 11 12.25 9.48 5.68
N ALA A 12 11.87 8.98 4.50
CA ALA A 12 11.55 9.77 3.31
C ALA A 12 10.04 9.91 3.05
N MET A 13 9.19 9.50 4.00
CA MET A 13 7.74 9.67 3.91
C MET A 13 7.35 11.12 4.28
N PRO A 14 6.38 11.72 3.58
CA PRO A 14 5.87 13.04 3.94
C PRO A 14 5.35 13.06 5.39
N PRO A 15 5.43 14.23 6.08
CA PRO A 15 4.91 14.38 7.43
C PRO A 15 3.46 13.92 7.53
N GLY A 16 3.14 13.12 8.56
CA GLY A 16 1.80 12.56 8.78
C GLY A 16 1.55 11.20 8.12
N ALA A 17 2.38 10.77 7.16
CA ALA A 17 2.23 9.47 6.55
C ALA A 17 2.77 8.33 7.44
N ARG A 18 2.02 7.23 7.51
CA ARG A 18 2.30 6.07 8.35
C ARG A 18 2.26 4.78 7.54
N GLU A 19 3.11 3.82 7.90
CA GLU A 19 3.17 2.51 7.24
C GLU A 19 2.37 1.45 8.02
N GLY A 20 1.49 0.72 7.32
CA GLY A 20 0.75 -0.41 7.87
C GLY A 20 1.55 -1.72 7.92
N ALA A 21 0.97 -2.75 8.53
CA ALA A 21 1.56 -4.08 8.52
C ALA A 21 1.29 -4.78 7.19
N THR A 22 2.34 -5.27 6.53
CA THR A 22 2.19 -6.12 5.34
C THR A 22 2.09 -7.59 5.71
N SER A 23 1.61 -8.42 4.77
CA SER A 23 1.50 -9.88 4.95
C SER A 23 2.86 -10.57 5.22
N TRP A 24 3.98 -9.88 4.98
CA TRP A 24 5.33 -10.33 5.35
C TRP A 24 5.68 -10.07 6.83
N LYS A 25 4.72 -9.64 7.65
CA LYS A 25 4.90 -9.26 9.07
C LYS A 25 5.94 -8.15 9.29
N ARG A 26 6.26 -7.38 8.24
CA ARG A 26 7.18 -6.24 8.26
C ARG A 26 6.47 -4.99 7.69
N THR A 27 6.91 -3.80 8.10
CA THR A 27 6.47 -2.54 7.48
C THR A 27 7.26 -2.29 6.19
N GLY A 28 6.63 -1.60 5.23
CA GLY A 28 7.20 -1.35 3.90
C GLY A 28 6.65 -2.28 2.82
N CYS A 29 6.61 -1.80 1.56
CA CYS A 29 6.14 -2.57 0.41
C CYS A 29 7.17 -3.66 0.04
N GLY A 30 6.81 -4.93 0.20
CA GLY A 30 7.63 -6.05 -0.26
C GLY A 30 7.57 -6.20 -1.78
N GLY A 31 8.73 -6.30 -2.43
CA GLY A 31 8.82 -6.47 -3.88
C GLY A 31 8.21 -7.80 -4.38
N PRO A 32 7.93 -7.90 -5.69
CA PRO A 32 7.30 -9.08 -6.27
C PRO A 32 8.19 -10.32 -6.14
N CYS A 33 7.77 -11.29 -5.33
CA CYS A 33 8.41 -12.60 -5.19
C CYS A 33 7.42 -13.72 -5.50
N PRO A 34 6.99 -13.90 -6.78
CA PRO A 34 6.10 -15.00 -7.14
C PRO A 34 6.89 -16.33 -7.09
N PRO A 35 6.40 -17.34 -6.35
CA PRO A 35 7.06 -18.65 -6.32
C PRO A 35 6.84 -19.43 -7.62
N ILE A 36 5.66 -19.33 -8.26
CA ILE A 36 5.29 -20.05 -9.49
C ILE A 36 4.20 -19.21 -10.22
N TRP A 37 4.27 -19.05 -11.56
CA TRP A 37 3.27 -18.37 -12.42
C TRP A 37 3.18 -16.83 -12.35
N ARG A 38 2.26 -16.24 -13.14
CA ARG A 38 1.93 -14.80 -13.20
C ARG A 38 1.18 -14.35 -11.96
N HIS A 39 1.69 -13.32 -11.29
CA HIS A 39 1.00 -12.66 -10.19
C HIS A 39 0.52 -11.27 -10.63
N ARG A 40 -0.68 -10.89 -10.18
CA ARG A 40 -1.24 -9.54 -10.33
C ARG A 40 -1.01 -8.78 -9.04
N TYR A 41 -0.31 -7.65 -9.14
CA TYR A 41 -0.02 -6.74 -8.04
C TYR A 41 -0.94 -5.53 -8.18
N PHE A 42 -1.83 -5.36 -7.21
CA PHE A 42 -2.81 -4.28 -7.19
C PHE A 42 -2.29 -3.15 -6.33
N HIS A 43 -1.99 -2.01 -6.95
CA HIS A 43 -1.62 -0.77 -6.27
C HIS A 43 -2.86 0.10 -6.19
N LYS A 44 -3.44 0.21 -5.00
CA LYS A 44 -4.64 1.00 -4.75
C LYS A 44 -4.29 2.31 -4.06
N LEU A 45 -4.75 3.42 -4.63
CA LEU A 45 -4.67 4.75 -4.07
C LEU A 45 -6.10 5.21 -3.73
N TYR A 46 -6.29 5.68 -2.50
CA TYR A 46 -7.58 6.17 -2.02
C TYR A 46 -7.43 7.60 -1.54
N ALA A 47 -8.38 8.45 -1.92
CA ALA A 47 -8.56 9.79 -1.38
C ALA A 47 -9.68 9.76 -0.34
N LEU A 48 -9.37 10.22 0.86
CA LEU A 48 -10.30 10.30 1.98
C LEU A 48 -10.59 11.76 2.32
N ASP A 49 -11.80 12.04 2.79
CA ASP A 49 -12.20 13.36 3.30
C ASP A 49 -11.77 13.61 4.75
N VAL A 50 -11.34 12.56 5.45
CA VAL A 50 -10.90 12.61 6.85
C VAL A 50 -9.47 12.12 7.02
N GLU A 51 -8.82 12.62 8.07
CA GLU A 51 -7.64 11.97 8.61
C GLU A 51 -8.05 10.74 9.42
N LEU A 52 -7.54 9.56 9.05
CA LEU A 52 -7.82 8.34 9.79
C LEU A 52 -7.19 8.40 11.20
N PRO A 53 -7.90 7.91 12.23
CA PRO A 53 -7.35 7.83 13.58
C PRO A 53 -6.11 6.93 13.62
N ASP A 54 -5.26 7.10 14.63
CA ASP A 54 -4.04 6.31 14.77
C ASP A 54 -4.33 4.81 15.01
N VAL A 55 -4.43 4.06 13.92
CA VAL A 55 -4.60 2.61 13.91
C VAL A 55 -3.28 1.85 14.10
N LYS A 56 -2.19 2.55 14.45
CA LYS A 56 -0.84 2.02 14.70
C LYS A 56 -0.28 1.20 13.54
N LYS A 57 -0.57 -0.11 13.53
CA LYS A 57 -0.15 -1.07 12.50
C LYS A 57 -1.38 -1.82 12.00
N PRO A 58 -2.32 -1.12 11.33
CA PRO A 58 -3.52 -1.77 10.84
C PRO A 58 -3.17 -2.89 9.87
N THR A 59 -3.95 -3.96 9.93
CA THR A 59 -4.05 -4.88 8.79
C THR A 59 -4.84 -4.21 7.67
N LYS A 60 -4.72 -4.72 6.44
CA LYS A 60 -5.49 -4.22 5.29
C LYS A 60 -6.98 -4.12 5.60
N ALA A 61 -7.57 -5.15 6.21
CA ALA A 61 -9.00 -5.17 6.53
C ALA A 61 -9.40 -4.10 7.57
N ALA A 62 -8.56 -3.87 8.58
CA ALA A 62 -8.82 -2.82 9.58
C ALA A 62 -8.74 -1.43 8.95
N LEU A 63 -7.80 -1.21 8.02
CA LEU A 63 -7.68 0.04 7.28
C LEU A 63 -8.89 0.26 6.36
N GLU A 64 -9.27 -0.75 5.56
CA GLU A 64 -10.44 -0.68 4.68
C GLU A 64 -11.74 -0.45 5.47
N GLY A 65 -11.87 -1.02 6.66
CA GLY A 65 -12.98 -0.74 7.57
C GLY A 65 -13.00 0.70 8.08
N ALA A 66 -11.84 1.23 8.50
CA ALA A 66 -11.72 2.62 8.96
C ALA A 66 -11.97 3.65 7.84
N MET A 67 -11.71 3.28 6.58
CA MET A 67 -11.99 4.09 5.40
C MET A 67 -13.46 4.05 4.96
N GLY A 68 -14.25 3.10 5.49
CA GLY A 68 -15.64 2.90 5.10
C GLY A 68 -16.47 4.16 5.33
N GLY A 69 -17.04 4.71 4.27
CA GLY A 69 -17.87 5.92 4.32
C GLY A 69 -17.12 7.25 4.12
N HIS A 70 -15.79 7.21 4.02
CA HIS A 70 -14.93 8.40 3.90
C HIS A 70 -14.25 8.55 2.53
N GLY A 71 -14.53 7.65 1.59
CA GLY A 71 -13.89 7.63 0.27
C GLY A 71 -14.43 8.71 -0.66
N VAL A 72 -13.59 9.69 -0.99
CA VAL A 72 -13.89 10.75 -1.99
C VAL A 72 -13.54 10.28 -3.40
N GLY A 73 -12.55 9.39 -3.53
CA GLY A 73 -12.17 8.80 -4.81
C GLY A 73 -11.14 7.69 -4.63
N HIS A 74 -10.96 6.87 -5.67
CA HIS A 74 -9.94 5.84 -5.70
C HIS A 74 -9.34 5.69 -7.09
N ALA A 75 -8.08 5.29 -7.14
CA ALA A 75 -7.39 4.88 -8.35
C ALA A 75 -6.69 3.54 -8.12
N GLU A 76 -6.62 2.71 -9.15
CA GLU A 76 -5.93 1.43 -9.07
C GLU A 76 -5.04 1.25 -10.30
N ILE A 77 -3.83 0.76 -10.05
CA ILE A 77 -2.92 0.30 -11.11
C ILE A 77 -2.62 -1.17 -10.84
N ILE A 78 -2.67 -1.97 -11.90
CA ILE A 78 -2.43 -3.42 -11.83
C ILE A 78 -1.13 -3.72 -12.58
N GLY A 79 -0.09 -4.08 -11.83
CA GLY A 79 1.16 -4.61 -12.38
C GLY A 79 1.05 -6.13 -12.53
N ILE A 80 1.49 -6.66 -13.66
CA ILE A 80 1.59 -8.11 -13.86
C ILE A 80 3.06 -8.48 -13.90
N TYR A 81 3.47 -9.41 -13.03
CA TYR A 81 4.84 -9.91 -13.03
C TYR A 81 4.84 -11.44 -13.13
N GLU A 82 5.71 -11.96 -14.00
CA GLU A 82 5.96 -13.38 -14.20
C GLU A 82 7.45 -13.63 -14.04
N LYS A 83 7.82 -14.62 -13.23
CA LYS A 83 9.22 -15.06 -13.19
C LYS A 83 9.46 -15.97 -14.40
N ALA A 84 10.20 -15.45 -15.39
CA ALA A 84 10.60 -16.26 -16.55
C ALA A 84 11.38 -17.49 -16.09
N ARG A 85 10.95 -18.70 -16.52
CA ARG A 85 11.79 -19.89 -16.42
C ARG A 85 13.01 -19.70 -17.33
N LYS A 86 14.20 -19.97 -16.78
CA LYS A 86 15.39 -20.24 -17.57
C LYS A 86 15.29 -21.64 -18.17
#